data_AF-A0A1Y3BVE8-F1
#
_entry.id   AF-A0A1Y3BVE8-F1
#
_cell.length_a   1.000
_cell.length_b   1.000
_cell.length_c   1.000
_cell.angle_alpha   90.00
_cell.angle_beta   90.00
_cell.angle_gamma   90.00
#
_symmetry.space_group_name_H-M   'P 1'
#
loop_
_entity.id
_entity.type
_entity.pdbx_description
1 polymer ?
#
loop_
_entity_poly.entity_id
_entity_poly.type
_entity_poly.pdbx_seq_one_letter_code
_entity_poly.pdbx_strand_id
1 'polypeptide(L)'
;MEYLHRLIDQILNLLKYYSIRLIDIDSEELNKLIEILYAYVQLITLLYDDEAHNESTSIMMIKNDVDQSDQMNDLIKDVEDFAHTLSTMKKDLNTTRPMGLDNCQNSNSTIDDQMNDNQKILQSPIIKSRVGNIFHLCPMLLNDPNIAIRLNLLKLSHSSMRLLRSYEDILLPYVHRFWDSLVLLLSLQLEHPVVVKNAFDCLMLANELCGDFLLRRTSKEIIPSLITFLQIRFDKRIDYYRKHGHTETLKTVDYYVELELLRSLGQLAVNVKLRSEDIWKMLPIFIFYTCSKGIMIDLQRNSLDSLIIISDQTDYYSVRYFVHIFLETFYENEESILPVNKLSDQSKFQCICRRRNVKKIMEKYSNLLLPFDHPNNLLYELIKHLNHYC
;
A
#
# COMPACT_ATOMS: atom_id res chain seq x y z
N MET A 1 -25.39 20.23 -4.67
CA MET A 1 -24.97 19.38 -3.54
C MET A 1 -26.04 18.39 -3.08
N GLU A 2 -27.24 18.82 -2.67
CA GLU A 2 -28.26 17.88 -2.17
C GLU A 2 -28.70 16.83 -3.22
N TYR A 3 -28.82 17.24 -4.49
CA TYR A 3 -29.10 16.32 -5.59
C TYR A 3 -28.00 15.25 -5.74
N LEU A 4 -26.74 15.69 -5.80
CA LEU A 4 -25.57 14.81 -5.88
C LEU A 4 -25.56 13.81 -4.71
N HIS A 5 -25.79 14.28 -3.50
CA HIS A 5 -25.91 13.44 -2.31
C HIS A 5 -26.97 12.34 -2.45
N ARG A 6 -28.18 12.65 -2.96
CA ARG A 6 -29.22 11.65 -3.21
C ARG A 6 -28.83 10.65 -4.30
N LEU A 7 -28.11 11.09 -5.33
CA LEU A 7 -27.60 10.22 -6.37
C LEU A 7 -26.59 9.21 -5.80
N ILE A 8 -25.63 9.68 -4.98
CA ILE A 8 -24.67 8.80 -4.30
C ILE A 8 -25.37 7.78 -3.41
N ASP A 9 -26.39 8.20 -2.66
CA ASP A 9 -27.16 7.27 -1.82
C ASP A 9 -27.89 6.19 -2.65
N GLN A 10 -28.37 6.54 -3.85
CA GLN A 10 -28.98 5.58 -4.78
C GLN A 10 -27.94 4.59 -5.35
N ILE A 11 -26.77 5.09 -5.76
CA ILE A 11 -25.67 4.25 -6.25
C ILE A 11 -25.20 3.28 -5.16
N LEU A 12 -25.00 3.76 -3.94
CA LEU A 12 -24.59 2.93 -2.81
C LEU A 12 -25.60 1.80 -2.53
N ASN A 13 -26.90 2.11 -2.57
CA ASN A 13 -27.94 1.08 -2.41
C ASN A 13 -27.90 0.06 -3.54
N LEU A 14 -27.77 0.50 -4.79
CA LEU A 14 -27.68 -0.38 -5.96
C LEU A 14 -26.48 -1.33 -5.85
N LEU A 15 -25.29 -0.80 -5.54
CA LEU A 15 -24.08 -1.60 -5.39
C LEU A 15 -24.13 -2.53 -4.17
N LYS A 16 -24.85 -2.15 -3.11
CA LYS A 16 -25.11 -3.05 -1.99
C LYS A 16 -25.94 -4.25 -2.43
N TYR A 17 -27.01 -4.05 -3.22
CA TYR A 17 -27.81 -5.17 -3.77
C TYR A 17 -26.99 -6.05 -4.71
N TYR A 18 -26.15 -5.45 -5.56
CA TYR A 18 -25.21 -6.18 -6.41
C TYR A 18 -24.24 -7.04 -5.60
N SER A 19 -23.65 -6.50 -4.53
CA SER A 19 -22.67 -7.22 -3.70
C SER A 19 -23.24 -8.48 -3.02
N ILE A 20 -24.55 -8.52 -2.79
CA ILE A 20 -25.27 -9.68 -2.25
C ILE A 20 -26.00 -10.49 -3.33
N ARG A 21 -25.66 -10.25 -4.61
CA ARG A 21 -26.18 -10.95 -5.80
C ARG A 21 -27.70 -10.92 -5.94
N LEU A 22 -28.34 -9.83 -5.49
CA LEU A 22 -29.76 -9.61 -5.71
C LEU A 22 -30.07 -8.96 -7.05
N ILE A 23 -29.08 -8.32 -7.67
CA ILE A 23 -29.16 -7.67 -8.98
C ILE A 23 -27.87 -7.98 -9.73
N ASP A 24 -27.98 -8.21 -11.03
CA ASP A 24 -26.83 -8.29 -11.93
C ASP A 24 -26.59 -6.92 -12.58
N ILE A 25 -25.33 -6.49 -12.57
CA ILE A 25 -24.85 -5.28 -13.22
C ILE A 25 -23.67 -5.74 -14.08
N ASP A 26 -23.64 -5.34 -15.35
CA ASP A 26 -22.50 -5.68 -16.20
C ASP A 26 -21.22 -4.93 -15.75
N SER A 27 -20.06 -5.43 -16.16
CA SER A 27 -18.79 -4.87 -15.72
C SER A 27 -18.54 -3.43 -16.18
N GLU A 28 -19.13 -3.00 -17.29
CA GLU A 28 -18.94 -1.65 -17.82
C GLU A 28 -19.75 -0.64 -17.00
N GLU A 29 -21.03 -0.96 -16.74
CA GLU A 29 -21.91 -0.19 -15.86
C GLU A 29 -21.36 -0.13 -14.43
N LEU A 30 -20.91 -1.27 -13.88
CA LEU A 30 -20.29 -1.32 -12.56
C LEU A 30 -19.06 -0.40 -12.48
N ASN A 31 -18.21 -0.41 -13.51
CA ASN A 31 -17.03 0.44 -13.52
C ASN A 31 -17.41 1.94 -13.57
N LYS A 32 -18.41 2.33 -14.37
CA LYS A 32 -18.94 3.71 -14.40
C LYS A 32 -19.49 4.15 -13.05
N LEU A 33 -20.24 3.28 -12.35
CA LEU A 33 -20.74 3.55 -11.00
C LEU A 33 -19.61 3.82 -10.01
N ILE A 34 -18.54 3.03 -10.06
CA ILE A 34 -17.35 3.21 -9.21
C ILE A 34 -16.63 4.51 -9.56
N GLU A 35 -16.52 4.86 -10.84
CA GLU A 35 -15.93 6.12 -11.29
C GLU A 35 -16.72 7.34 -10.79
N ILE A 36 -18.05 7.27 -10.78
CA ILE A 36 -18.90 8.33 -10.19
C ILE A 36 -18.64 8.46 -8.68
N LEU A 37 -18.54 7.34 -7.94
CA LEU A 37 -18.18 7.37 -6.52
C LEU A 37 -16.79 7.95 -6.30
N TYR A 38 -15.84 7.64 -7.17
CA TYR A 38 -14.49 8.19 -7.13
C TYR A 38 -14.48 9.69 -7.42
N ALA A 39 -15.17 10.16 -8.45
CA ALA A 39 -15.31 11.58 -8.75
C ALA A 39 -15.97 12.34 -7.58
N TYR A 40 -16.98 11.75 -6.94
CA TYR A 40 -17.57 12.31 -5.73
C TYR A 40 -16.55 12.44 -4.59
N VAL A 41 -15.79 11.39 -4.29
CA VAL A 41 -14.75 11.44 -3.25
C VAL A 41 -13.69 12.50 -3.58
N GLN A 42 -13.24 12.58 -4.84
CA GLN A 42 -12.28 13.61 -5.27
C GLN A 42 -12.84 15.02 -5.14
N LEU A 43 -14.11 15.24 -5.48
CA LEU A 43 -14.78 16.52 -5.29
C LEU A 43 -14.81 16.90 -3.80
N ILE A 44 -15.14 15.96 -2.91
CA ILE A 44 -15.09 16.20 -1.46
C ILE A 44 -13.66 16.54 -1.00
N THR A 45 -12.65 15.83 -1.51
CA THR A 45 -11.24 16.17 -1.23
C THR A 45 -10.89 17.58 -1.68
N LEU A 46 -11.23 17.98 -2.91
CA LEU A 46 -10.95 19.32 -3.43
C LEU A 46 -11.65 20.42 -2.65
N LEU A 47 -12.88 20.18 -2.20
CA LEU A 47 -13.67 21.18 -1.51
C LEU A 47 -13.29 21.34 -0.04
N TYR A 48 -12.70 20.32 0.59
CA TYR A 48 -12.64 20.25 2.06
C TYR A 48 -11.33 19.71 2.66
N ASP A 49 -10.39 19.21 1.85
CA ASP A 49 -9.07 18.75 2.32
C ASP A 49 -7.98 19.79 2.03
N ASP A 50 -7.75 20.72 2.98
CA ASP A 50 -6.73 21.77 2.87
C ASP A 50 -5.29 21.22 2.76
N GLU A 51 -5.01 19.99 3.23
CA GLU A 51 -3.68 19.37 3.15
C GLU A 51 -3.39 18.75 1.78
N ALA A 52 -4.42 18.51 0.94
CA ALA A 52 -4.24 17.96 -0.41
C ALA A 52 -3.47 18.91 -1.34
N HIS A 53 -3.40 20.21 -1.02
CA HIS A 53 -2.66 21.22 -1.78
C HIS A 53 -1.12 21.15 -1.60
N ASN A 54 -0.61 20.37 -0.64
CA ASN A 54 0.84 20.30 -0.37
C ASN A 54 1.55 19.04 -0.91
N GLU A 55 0.83 17.99 -1.32
CA GLU A 55 1.46 16.71 -1.75
C GLU A 55 1.36 16.39 -3.26
N SER A 56 0.83 17.29 -4.07
CA SER A 56 0.76 17.07 -5.52
C SER A 56 2.08 17.41 -6.21
N THR A 57 3.14 16.59 -6.08
CA THR A 57 4.17 16.48 -7.14
C THR A 57 4.94 15.15 -7.10
N SER A 58 4.42 14.13 -7.80
CA SER A 58 5.20 13.23 -8.68
C SER A 58 4.28 12.24 -9.39
N ILE A 59 3.35 12.76 -10.19
CA ILE A 59 2.81 12.01 -11.33
C ILE A 59 3.23 12.81 -12.56
N MET A 60 3.94 12.14 -13.47
CA MET A 60 4.51 12.71 -14.68
C MET A 60 3.52 13.65 -15.38
N MET A 61 3.95 14.90 -15.55
CA MET A 61 3.26 15.89 -16.38
C MET A 61 3.23 15.41 -17.83
N ILE A 62 2.07 15.02 -18.33
CA ILE A 62 1.66 15.37 -19.68
C ILE A 62 0.79 16.62 -19.49
N LYS A 63 1.37 17.79 -19.77
CA LYS A 63 0.61 19.03 -19.88
C LYS A 63 -0.37 18.88 -21.04
N ASN A 64 -1.65 18.78 -20.72
CA ASN A 64 -2.70 19.16 -21.65
C ASN A 64 -3.44 20.32 -20.98
N ASP A 65 -3.18 21.53 -21.50
CA ASP A 65 -4.04 22.69 -21.31
C ASP A 65 -5.41 22.33 -21.90
N VAL A 66 -6.32 21.87 -21.04
CA VAL A 66 -7.75 21.76 -21.33
C VAL A 66 -8.46 22.49 -20.20
N ASP A 67 -9.29 23.44 -20.60
CA ASP A 67 -9.96 24.42 -19.73
C ASP A 67 -10.71 23.71 -18.59
N GLN A 68 -10.40 24.07 -17.35
CA GLN A 68 -10.98 23.44 -16.15
C GLN A 68 -12.51 23.61 -16.09
N SER A 69 -13.07 24.60 -16.78
CA SER A 69 -14.53 24.78 -16.92
C SER A 69 -15.16 23.70 -17.80
N ASP A 70 -14.46 23.24 -18.83
CA ASP A 70 -14.99 22.28 -19.80
C ASP A 70 -15.05 20.88 -19.17
N GLN A 71 -14.03 20.51 -18.39
CA GLN A 71 -14.04 19.27 -17.60
C GLN A 71 -15.14 19.24 -16.54
N MET A 72 -15.43 20.39 -15.91
CA MET A 72 -16.50 20.51 -14.93
C MET A 72 -17.88 20.38 -15.60
N ASN A 73 -18.04 20.99 -16.78
CA ASN A 73 -19.29 20.93 -17.54
C ASN A 73 -19.55 19.53 -18.12
N ASP A 74 -18.50 18.85 -18.59
CA ASP A 74 -18.59 17.45 -19.06
C ASP A 74 -18.97 16.51 -17.91
N LEU A 75 -18.37 16.69 -16.72
CA LEU A 75 -18.71 15.89 -15.54
C LEU A 75 -20.16 16.15 -15.06
N ILE A 76 -20.63 17.41 -15.12
CA ILE A 76 -22.02 17.75 -14.79
C ILE A 76 -22.98 17.09 -15.78
N LYS A 77 -22.65 17.13 -17.07
CA LYS A 77 -23.45 16.52 -18.14
C LYS A 77 -23.52 15.00 -18.00
N ASP A 78 -22.41 14.35 -17.71
CA ASP A 78 -22.37 12.91 -17.47
C ASP A 78 -23.23 12.51 -16.25
N VAL A 79 -23.22 13.33 -15.20
CA VAL A 79 -24.08 13.15 -14.01
C VAL A 79 -25.56 13.34 -14.35
N GLU A 80 -25.91 14.30 -15.20
CA GLU A 80 -27.29 14.55 -15.65
C GLU A 80 -27.83 13.44 -16.56
N ASP A 81 -27.04 13.00 -17.54
CA ASP A 81 -27.38 11.90 -18.46
C ASP A 81 -27.55 10.57 -17.68
N PHE A 82 -26.68 10.36 -16.69
CA PHE A 82 -26.77 9.19 -15.82
C PHE A 82 -28.00 9.25 -14.90
N ALA A 83 -28.34 10.40 -14.33
CA ALA A 83 -29.53 10.54 -13.51
C ALA A 83 -30.83 10.38 -14.32
N HIS A 84 -30.81 10.77 -15.60
CA HIS A 84 -31.91 10.51 -16.52
C HIS A 84 -32.08 8.99 -16.77
N THR A 85 -30.96 8.26 -16.93
CA THR A 85 -30.93 6.80 -17.07
C THR A 85 -31.43 6.09 -15.80
N LEU A 86 -31.05 6.59 -14.63
CA LEU A 86 -31.50 6.06 -13.33
C LEU A 86 -32.98 6.33 -13.08
N SER A 87 -33.50 7.46 -13.57
CA SER A 87 -34.93 7.79 -13.55
C SER A 87 -35.75 6.86 -14.43
N THR A 88 -35.24 6.48 -15.62
CA THR A 88 -35.87 5.47 -16.48
C THR A 88 -35.88 4.10 -15.84
N MET A 89 -34.75 3.64 -15.26
CA MET A 89 -34.68 2.36 -14.54
C MET A 89 -35.60 2.32 -13.31
N LYS A 90 -35.72 3.44 -12.58
CA LYS A 90 -36.64 3.59 -11.45
C LYS A 90 -38.11 3.55 -11.88
N LYS A 91 -38.42 3.99 -13.10
CA LYS A 91 -39.77 3.93 -13.67
C LYS A 91 -40.18 2.49 -13.94
N ASP A 92 -39.24 1.66 -14.39
CA ASP A 92 -39.45 0.23 -14.64
C ASP A 92 -39.63 -0.57 -13.34
N LEU A 93 -38.92 -0.19 -12.27
CA LEU A 93 -39.06 -0.74 -10.93
C LEU A 93 -40.37 -0.39 -10.21
N ASN A 94 -41.02 0.73 -10.56
CA ASN A 94 -42.27 1.18 -9.92
C ASN A 94 -43.53 0.47 -10.43
N THR A 95 -43.40 -0.48 -11.36
CA THR A 95 -44.49 -1.37 -11.80
C THR A 95 -44.84 -2.45 -10.77
N THR A 96 -44.18 -2.47 -9.60
CA THR A 96 -44.54 -3.35 -8.48
C THR A 96 -44.38 -2.59 -7.16
N ARG A 97 -45.51 -2.05 -6.67
CA ARG A 97 -45.65 -1.39 -5.36
C ARG A 97 -46.33 -2.38 -4.37
N PRO A 98 -46.37 -2.16 -3.02
CA PRO A 98 -46.29 -0.85 -2.34
C PRO A 98 -45.61 -0.76 -0.93
N MET A 99 -45.58 0.50 -0.43
CA MET A 99 -45.49 1.06 0.96
C MET A 99 -44.15 0.93 1.73
N GLY A 100 -43.61 1.91 2.46
CA GLY A 100 -44.01 3.26 2.90
C GLY A 100 -43.73 3.40 4.41
N LEU A 101 -42.89 4.36 4.87
CA LEU A 101 -42.94 4.99 6.21
C LEU A 101 -41.89 6.09 6.41
N ASP A 102 -42.27 7.03 7.29
CA ASP A 102 -41.87 8.42 7.41
C ASP A 102 -40.70 8.75 8.36
N ASN A 103 -40.15 9.95 8.13
CA ASN A 103 -39.53 10.97 9.01
C ASN A 103 -39.15 10.66 10.47
N CYS A 104 -38.01 11.23 10.89
CA CYS A 104 -37.89 11.92 12.18
C CYS A 104 -36.82 13.04 12.15
N GLN A 105 -37.16 14.18 12.76
CA GLN A 105 -36.41 15.44 12.84
C GLN A 105 -35.53 15.55 14.11
N ASN A 106 -34.42 16.29 13.96
CA ASN A 106 -33.72 17.24 14.85
C ASN A 106 -33.58 17.02 16.38
N SER A 107 -32.35 17.29 16.88
CA SER A 107 -32.12 18.27 17.96
C SER A 107 -30.67 18.77 18.01
N ASN A 108 -30.53 20.08 18.31
CA ASN A 108 -29.29 20.88 18.35
C ASN A 108 -28.52 20.72 19.68
N SER A 109 -27.21 20.95 19.66
CA SER A 109 -26.55 21.81 20.68
C SER A 109 -25.20 22.36 20.17
N THR A 110 -24.98 23.64 20.44
CA THR A 110 -23.85 24.51 20.06
C THR A 110 -22.71 24.42 21.08
N ILE A 111 -21.46 24.34 20.63
CA ILE A 111 -20.29 24.93 21.30
C ILE A 111 -19.34 25.47 20.21
N ASP A 112 -18.98 26.74 20.36
CA ASP A 112 -18.06 27.49 19.51
C ASP A 112 -16.64 27.32 20.06
N ASP A 113 -15.69 26.91 19.22
CA ASP A 113 -14.28 27.26 19.35
C ASP A 113 -13.60 27.14 17.98
N GLN A 114 -12.67 28.05 17.73
CA GLN A 114 -12.18 28.48 16.41
C GLN A 114 -11.59 27.34 15.56
N MET A 115 -12.39 26.83 14.62
CA MET A 115 -11.94 25.94 13.55
C MET A 115 -12.12 26.66 12.21
N ASN A 116 -11.14 26.50 11.31
CA ASN A 116 -11.16 27.02 9.95
C ASN A 116 -12.45 26.54 9.24
N ASP A 117 -13.13 27.39 8.47
CA ASP A 117 -14.45 27.08 7.90
C ASP A 117 -14.46 25.80 7.04
N ASN A 118 -13.31 25.42 6.48
CA ASN A 118 -13.11 24.17 5.73
C ASN A 118 -13.13 22.90 6.63
N GLN A 119 -12.58 22.97 7.85
CA GLN A 119 -12.65 21.87 8.84
C GLN A 119 -14.05 21.67 9.42
N LYS A 120 -14.85 22.74 9.54
CA LYS A 120 -16.26 22.67 9.98
C LYS A 120 -17.16 21.91 9.00
N ILE A 121 -16.81 21.86 7.71
CA ILE A 121 -17.65 21.21 6.69
C ILE A 121 -17.27 19.74 6.46
N LEU A 122 -16.00 19.34 6.65
CA LEU A 122 -15.62 17.93 6.71
C LEU A 122 -16.31 17.22 7.89
N GLN A 123 -16.57 17.97 8.98
CA GLN A 123 -17.40 17.54 10.11
C GLN A 123 -18.89 17.40 9.79
N SER A 124 -19.35 17.75 8.58
CA SER A 124 -20.73 17.49 8.16
C SER A 124 -21.02 16.00 8.34
N PRO A 125 -21.93 15.62 9.28
CA PRO A 125 -22.21 14.23 9.59
C PRO A 125 -22.63 13.43 8.34
N ILE A 126 -23.18 14.14 7.36
CA ILE A 126 -23.69 13.58 6.12
C ILE A 126 -22.55 13.23 5.15
N ILE A 127 -21.55 14.09 5.00
CA ILE A 127 -20.37 13.82 4.14
C ILE A 127 -19.56 12.68 4.77
N LYS A 128 -19.31 12.77 6.09
CA LYS A 128 -18.65 11.73 6.89
C LYS A 128 -19.32 10.36 6.68
N SER A 129 -20.64 10.28 6.85
CA SER A 129 -21.40 9.04 6.70
C SER A 129 -21.31 8.49 5.28
N ARG A 130 -21.37 9.33 4.24
CA ARG A 130 -21.29 8.86 2.85
C ARG A 130 -19.93 8.33 2.47
N VAL A 131 -18.85 9.04 2.78
CA VAL A 131 -17.49 8.57 2.50
C VAL A 131 -17.23 7.28 3.28
N GLY A 132 -17.70 7.18 4.52
CA GLY A 132 -17.69 5.94 5.30
C GLY A 132 -18.42 4.79 4.60
N ASN A 133 -19.64 5.01 4.11
CA ASN A 133 -20.42 3.99 3.40
C ASN A 133 -19.77 3.56 2.07
N ILE A 134 -19.16 4.51 1.34
CA ILE A 134 -18.38 4.22 0.12
C ILE A 134 -17.21 3.30 0.46
N PHE A 135 -16.42 3.65 1.47
CA PHE A 135 -15.28 2.82 1.87
C PHE A 135 -15.73 1.44 2.37
N HIS A 136 -16.83 1.38 3.13
CA HIS A 136 -17.40 0.13 3.62
C HIS A 136 -17.79 -0.83 2.46
N LEU A 137 -18.29 -0.29 1.35
CA LEU A 137 -18.69 -1.07 0.18
C LEU A 137 -17.50 -1.69 -0.56
N CYS A 138 -16.38 -0.98 -0.64
CA CYS A 138 -15.23 -1.37 -1.47
C CYS A 138 -14.75 -2.82 -1.25
N PRO A 139 -14.51 -3.30 0.00
CA PRO A 139 -14.11 -4.70 0.25
C PRO A 139 -15.04 -5.74 -0.36
N MET A 140 -16.34 -5.44 -0.46
CA MET A 140 -17.35 -6.37 -0.96
C MET A 140 -17.26 -6.60 -2.47
N LEU A 141 -16.63 -5.66 -3.20
CA LEU A 141 -16.53 -5.66 -4.66
C LEU A 141 -15.10 -5.96 -5.15
N LEU A 142 -14.10 -5.96 -4.27
CA LEU A 142 -12.68 -6.16 -4.65
C LEU A 142 -12.35 -7.55 -5.22
N ASN A 143 -13.24 -8.52 -5.05
CA ASN A 143 -13.08 -9.86 -5.63
C ASN A 143 -13.64 -9.96 -7.05
N ASP A 144 -14.08 -8.84 -7.66
CA ASP A 144 -14.54 -8.82 -9.05
C ASP A 144 -13.43 -9.31 -9.99
N PRO A 145 -13.72 -10.15 -11.00
CA PRO A 145 -12.70 -10.69 -11.91
C PRO A 145 -12.04 -9.63 -12.80
N ASN A 146 -12.67 -8.49 -13.03
CA ASN A 146 -12.14 -7.42 -13.85
C ASN A 146 -11.09 -6.59 -13.10
N ILE A 147 -9.86 -6.57 -13.64
CA ILE A 147 -8.73 -5.82 -13.09
C ILE A 147 -9.04 -4.32 -12.98
N ALA A 148 -9.73 -3.73 -13.97
CA ALA A 148 -10.04 -2.30 -13.96
C ALA A 148 -10.94 -1.92 -12.77
N ILE A 149 -11.96 -2.74 -12.51
CA ILE A 149 -12.86 -2.56 -11.35
C ILE A 149 -12.05 -2.66 -10.04
N ARG A 150 -11.22 -3.69 -9.88
CA ARG A 150 -10.37 -3.83 -8.68
C ARG A 150 -9.45 -2.62 -8.49
N LEU A 151 -8.83 -2.12 -9.56
CA LEU A 151 -7.97 -0.94 -9.51
C LEU A 151 -8.73 0.33 -9.09
N ASN A 152 -9.90 0.56 -9.68
CA ASN A 152 -10.73 1.72 -9.34
C ASN A 152 -11.24 1.65 -7.90
N LEU A 153 -11.60 0.47 -7.41
CA LEU A 153 -11.96 0.26 -6.00
C LEU A 153 -10.78 0.52 -5.06
N LEU A 154 -9.56 0.11 -5.40
CA LEU A 154 -8.38 0.40 -4.57
C LEU A 154 -8.09 1.90 -4.51
N LYS A 155 -8.17 2.62 -5.63
CA LYS A 155 -8.03 4.09 -5.66
C LYS A 155 -9.11 4.79 -4.84
N LEU A 156 -10.35 4.30 -4.95
CA LEU A 156 -11.49 4.78 -4.18
C LEU A 156 -11.29 4.56 -2.68
N SER A 157 -10.87 3.35 -2.28
CA SER A 157 -10.51 3.02 -0.89
C SER A 157 -9.41 3.94 -0.37
N HIS A 158 -8.32 4.10 -1.12
CA HIS A 158 -7.21 4.98 -0.73
C HIS A 158 -7.68 6.41 -0.46
N SER A 159 -8.43 6.99 -1.41
CA SER A 159 -8.94 8.36 -1.30
C SER A 159 -9.93 8.51 -0.14
N SER A 160 -10.81 7.51 0.05
CA SER A 160 -11.77 7.51 1.14
C SER A 160 -11.09 7.42 2.51
N MET A 161 -10.04 6.60 2.65
CA MET A 161 -9.25 6.52 3.89
C MET A 161 -8.59 7.86 4.23
N ARG A 162 -8.01 8.56 3.24
CA ARG A 162 -7.40 9.89 3.47
C ARG A 162 -8.40 10.91 4.00
N LEU A 163 -9.62 10.93 3.45
CA LEU A 163 -10.69 11.80 3.92
C LEU A 163 -11.20 11.44 5.33
N LEU A 164 -11.15 10.15 5.67
CA LEU A 164 -11.59 9.64 6.96
C LEU A 164 -10.50 9.71 8.04
N ARG A 165 -9.31 10.26 7.76
CA ARG A 165 -8.16 10.26 8.69
C ARG A 165 -8.46 10.85 10.06
N SER A 166 -9.29 11.90 10.10
CA SER A 166 -9.67 12.58 11.35
C SER A 166 -10.83 11.89 12.09
N TYR A 167 -11.32 10.76 11.58
CA TYR A 167 -12.51 10.06 12.04
C TYR A 167 -12.22 8.59 12.35
N GLU A 168 -11.33 8.38 13.30
CA GLU A 168 -10.85 7.06 13.73
C GLU A 168 -12.00 6.09 14.10
N ASP A 169 -13.08 6.61 14.69
CA ASP A 169 -14.29 5.87 15.07
C ASP A 169 -14.99 5.19 13.89
N ILE A 170 -14.85 5.75 12.69
CA ILE A 170 -15.39 5.20 11.44
C ILE A 170 -14.31 4.46 10.66
N LEU A 171 -13.11 5.01 10.59
CA LEU A 171 -12.02 4.48 9.79
C LEU A 171 -11.61 3.07 10.26
N LEU A 172 -11.37 2.89 11.56
CA LEU A 172 -10.85 1.62 12.09
C LEU A 172 -11.76 0.41 11.80
N PRO A 173 -13.08 0.45 12.06
CA PRO A 173 -13.97 -0.66 11.72
C PRO A 173 -13.96 -1.02 10.24
N TYR A 174 -13.83 -0.04 9.35
CA TYR A 174 -13.83 -0.28 7.91
C TYR A 174 -12.48 -0.77 7.39
N VAL A 175 -11.38 -0.26 7.92
CA VAL A 175 -10.04 -0.82 7.65
C VAL A 175 -9.95 -2.28 8.12
N HIS A 176 -10.53 -2.61 9.28
CA HIS A 176 -10.61 -3.99 9.74
C HIS A 176 -11.38 -4.89 8.76
N ARG A 177 -12.48 -4.41 8.17
CA ARG A 177 -13.25 -5.17 7.16
C ARG A 177 -12.52 -5.28 5.83
N PHE A 178 -11.74 -4.27 5.45
CA PHE A 178 -10.94 -4.24 4.24
C PHE A 178 -9.69 -5.12 4.32
N TRP A 179 -9.26 -5.46 5.54
CA TRP A 179 -8.02 -6.20 5.79
C TRP A 179 -7.93 -7.53 5.05
N ASP A 180 -8.97 -8.37 5.12
CA ASP A 180 -8.91 -9.71 4.52
C ASP A 180 -8.77 -9.63 2.99
N SER A 181 -9.40 -8.63 2.36
CA SER A 181 -9.21 -8.32 0.94
C SER A 181 -7.77 -7.88 0.65
N LEU A 182 -7.16 -7.03 1.50
CA LEU A 182 -5.76 -6.64 1.34
C LEU A 182 -4.82 -7.84 1.45
N VAL A 183 -4.99 -8.69 2.46
CA VAL A 183 -4.18 -9.91 2.64
C VAL A 183 -4.28 -10.81 1.42
N LEU A 184 -5.50 -10.99 0.87
CA LEU A 184 -5.71 -11.79 -0.32
C LEU A 184 -4.96 -11.21 -1.53
N LEU A 185 -5.12 -9.91 -1.80
CA LEU A 185 -4.44 -9.24 -2.93
C LEU A 185 -2.91 -9.22 -2.76
N LEU A 186 -2.42 -9.12 -1.52
CA LEU A 186 -1.01 -9.14 -1.15
C LEU A 186 -0.45 -10.55 -0.88
N SER A 187 -1.21 -11.60 -1.19
CA SER A 187 -0.69 -12.97 -1.18
C SER A 187 0.23 -13.27 -2.38
N LEU A 188 0.30 -12.35 -3.36
CA LEU A 188 1.34 -12.22 -4.40
C LEU A 188 1.56 -13.42 -5.35
N GLN A 189 0.73 -14.46 -5.27
CA GLN A 189 0.93 -15.68 -6.06
C GLN A 189 0.19 -15.69 -7.41
N LEU A 190 -0.85 -14.86 -7.59
CA LEU A 190 -1.71 -14.90 -8.78
C LEU A 190 -2.24 -13.53 -9.26
N GLU A 191 -1.98 -12.45 -8.53
CA GLU A 191 -2.63 -11.15 -8.78
C GLU A 191 -1.87 -10.29 -9.79
N HIS A 192 -2.57 -9.43 -10.52
CA HIS A 192 -1.93 -8.53 -11.48
C HIS A 192 -1.00 -7.54 -10.74
N PRO A 193 0.26 -7.33 -11.20
CA PRO A 193 1.25 -6.51 -10.49
C PRO A 193 0.77 -5.09 -10.14
N VAL A 194 -0.04 -4.47 -11.00
CA VAL A 194 -0.59 -3.13 -10.75
C VAL A 194 -1.61 -3.13 -9.62
N VAL A 195 -2.40 -4.21 -9.48
CA VAL A 195 -3.37 -4.37 -8.38
C VAL A 195 -2.62 -4.54 -7.07
N VAL A 196 -1.60 -5.40 -7.07
CA VAL A 196 -0.69 -5.57 -5.93
C VAL A 196 -0.13 -4.23 -5.45
N LYS A 197 0.38 -3.40 -6.39
CA LYS A 197 0.93 -2.08 -6.06
C LYS A 197 -0.09 -1.19 -5.38
N ASN A 198 -1.31 -1.09 -5.93
CA ASN A 198 -2.36 -0.25 -5.36
C ASN A 198 -2.88 -0.79 -4.02
N ALA A 199 -2.92 -2.11 -3.84
CA ALA A 199 -3.25 -2.73 -2.55
C ALA A 199 -2.16 -2.45 -1.51
N PHE A 200 -0.90 -2.45 -1.93
CA PHE A 200 0.22 -2.09 -1.07
C PHE A 200 0.18 -0.61 -0.66
N ASP A 201 -0.16 0.31 -1.57
CA ASP A 201 -0.37 1.73 -1.21
C ASP A 201 -1.48 1.88 -0.16
N CYS A 202 -2.59 1.16 -0.33
CA CYS A 202 -3.67 1.15 0.65
C CYS A 202 -3.21 0.62 2.01
N LEU A 203 -2.36 -0.42 2.04
CA LEU A 203 -1.77 -0.93 3.27
C LEU A 203 -0.87 0.10 3.95
N MET A 204 -0.02 0.79 3.18
CA MET A 204 0.87 1.84 3.72
C MET A 204 0.06 2.94 4.39
N LEU A 205 -0.96 3.45 3.68
CA LEU A 205 -1.86 4.48 4.21
C LEU A 205 -2.64 3.95 5.43
N ALA A 206 -3.13 2.72 5.40
CA ALA A 206 -3.84 2.15 6.54
C ALA A 206 -2.95 2.04 7.79
N ASN A 207 -1.67 1.64 7.65
CA ASN A 207 -0.74 1.59 8.78
C ASN A 207 -0.39 2.99 9.31
N GLU A 208 -0.30 3.99 8.43
CA GLU A 208 -0.10 5.38 8.82
C GLU A 208 -1.29 5.92 9.63
N LEU A 209 -2.52 5.69 9.16
CA LEU A 209 -3.72 6.28 9.76
C LEU A 209 -4.27 5.51 10.97
N CYS A 210 -4.10 4.19 11.03
CA CYS A 210 -4.70 3.34 12.07
C CYS A 210 -3.73 3.01 13.21
N GLY A 211 -2.53 3.58 13.20
CA GLY A 211 -1.52 3.44 14.24
C GLY A 211 -1.28 1.98 14.67
N ASP A 212 -1.38 1.74 15.98
CA ASP A 212 -0.97 0.46 16.56
C ASP A 212 -1.91 -0.73 16.24
N PHE A 213 -3.10 -0.45 15.69
CA PHE A 213 -4.14 -1.45 15.44
C PHE A 213 -3.69 -2.53 14.43
N LEU A 214 -2.95 -2.13 13.40
CA LEU A 214 -2.56 -3.04 12.32
C LEU A 214 -1.20 -3.69 12.54
N LEU A 215 -0.38 -3.20 13.47
CA LEU A 215 1.04 -3.60 13.56
C LEU A 215 1.22 -5.12 13.64
N ARG A 216 0.49 -5.75 14.58
CA ARG A 216 0.62 -7.19 14.82
C ARG A 216 0.10 -8.02 13.65
N ARG A 217 -0.93 -7.54 12.95
CA ARG A 217 -1.49 -8.24 11.78
C ARG A 217 -0.56 -8.09 10.59
N THR A 218 -0.05 -6.89 10.33
CA THR A 218 0.92 -6.64 9.26
C THR A 218 2.19 -7.48 9.43
N SER A 219 2.78 -7.50 10.63
CA SER A 219 3.94 -8.36 10.95
C SER A 219 3.68 -9.85 10.70
N LYS A 220 2.48 -10.35 11.03
CA LYS A 220 2.18 -11.79 10.97
C LYS A 220 1.66 -12.28 9.63
N GLU A 221 0.83 -11.50 8.96
CA GLU A 221 0.05 -11.94 7.80
C GLU A 221 0.63 -11.41 6.48
N ILE A 222 1.20 -10.20 6.51
CA ILE A 222 1.69 -9.52 5.30
C ILE A 222 3.20 -9.68 5.12
N ILE A 223 4.00 -9.31 6.12
CA ILE A 223 5.47 -9.31 6.01
C ILE A 223 6.02 -10.67 5.52
N PRO A 224 5.58 -11.83 6.03
CA PRO A 224 6.07 -13.11 5.52
C PRO A 224 5.76 -13.34 4.04
N SER A 225 4.57 -12.90 3.59
CA SER A 225 4.13 -13.00 2.19
C SER A 225 4.97 -12.12 1.27
N LEU A 226 5.25 -10.88 1.69
CA LEU A 226 6.12 -9.94 0.94
C LEU A 226 7.56 -10.48 0.82
N ILE A 227 8.13 -10.99 1.91
CA ILE A 227 9.48 -11.60 1.91
C ILE A 227 9.50 -12.82 0.99
N THR A 228 8.49 -13.69 1.08
CA THR A 228 8.39 -14.90 0.26
C THR A 228 8.31 -14.54 -1.23
N PHE A 229 7.53 -13.52 -1.58
CA PHE A 229 7.49 -13.03 -2.95
C PHE A 229 8.86 -12.54 -3.41
N LEU A 230 9.50 -11.62 -2.68
CA LEU A 230 10.83 -11.12 -3.01
C LEU A 230 11.84 -12.27 -3.16
N GLN A 231 11.76 -13.30 -2.33
CA GLN A 231 12.62 -14.48 -2.44
C GLN A 231 12.35 -15.29 -3.73
N ILE A 232 11.08 -15.54 -4.07
CA ILE A 232 10.71 -16.22 -5.33
C ILE A 232 11.19 -15.41 -6.53
N ARG A 233 11.04 -14.08 -6.47
CA ARG A 233 11.48 -13.17 -7.53
C ARG A 233 12.98 -13.15 -7.69
N PHE A 234 13.71 -13.06 -6.59
CA PHE A 234 15.17 -13.15 -6.55
C PHE A 234 15.64 -14.46 -7.19
N ASP A 235 15.08 -15.60 -6.79
CA ASP A 235 15.43 -16.91 -7.35
C ASP A 235 15.22 -16.95 -8.88
N LYS A 236 14.08 -16.43 -9.37
CA LYS A 236 13.80 -16.33 -10.83
C LYS A 236 14.82 -15.47 -11.57
N ARG A 237 15.24 -14.35 -10.98
CA ARG A 237 16.27 -13.46 -11.56
C ARG A 237 17.62 -14.14 -11.67
N ILE A 238 18.03 -14.80 -10.59
CA ILE A 238 19.28 -15.57 -10.55
C ILE A 238 19.26 -16.68 -11.60
N ASP A 239 18.16 -17.41 -11.71
CA ASP A 239 18.03 -18.49 -12.71
C ASP A 239 18.06 -17.95 -14.14
N TYR A 240 17.44 -16.79 -14.39
CA TYR A 240 17.53 -16.11 -15.67
C TYR A 240 18.98 -15.72 -16.00
N TYR A 241 19.67 -15.07 -15.06
CA TYR A 241 21.08 -14.66 -15.16
C TYR A 241 21.99 -15.84 -15.50
N ARG A 242 21.81 -16.99 -14.84
CA ARG A 242 22.57 -18.22 -15.12
C ARG A 242 22.30 -18.77 -16.52
N LYS A 243 21.03 -18.78 -16.96
CA LYS A 243 20.62 -19.35 -18.25
C LYS A 243 21.04 -18.50 -19.45
N HIS A 244 21.07 -17.17 -19.31
CA HIS A 244 21.32 -16.24 -20.42
C HIS A 244 22.75 -15.69 -20.40
N GLY A 245 23.72 -16.53 -20.02
CA GLY A 245 25.14 -16.21 -20.12
C GLY A 245 25.57 -15.01 -19.28
N HIS A 246 25.02 -14.86 -18.08
CA HIS A 246 25.38 -13.79 -17.14
C HIS A 246 25.04 -12.37 -17.61
N THR A 247 23.97 -12.23 -18.40
CA THR A 247 23.38 -10.94 -18.76
C THR A 247 22.39 -10.44 -17.71
N GLU A 248 22.23 -9.12 -17.61
CA GLU A 248 21.28 -8.51 -16.69
C GLU A 248 19.84 -8.96 -16.97
N THR A 249 19.05 -9.10 -15.90
CA THR A 249 17.65 -9.52 -16.01
C THR A 249 16.78 -8.44 -16.63
N LEU A 250 15.77 -8.85 -17.41
CA LEU A 250 14.83 -7.95 -18.07
C LEU A 250 13.95 -7.16 -17.08
N LYS A 251 13.61 -5.91 -17.46
CA LYS A 251 12.59 -5.08 -16.79
C LYS A 251 11.19 -5.54 -17.21
N THR A 252 10.61 -6.45 -16.44
CA THR A 252 9.23 -6.94 -16.62
C THR A 252 8.23 -6.14 -15.76
N VAL A 253 6.93 -6.43 -15.84
CA VAL A 253 5.96 -5.79 -14.93
C VAL A 253 6.27 -6.10 -13.46
N ASP A 254 6.64 -7.35 -13.17
CA ASP A 254 7.05 -7.77 -11.83
C ASP A 254 8.29 -7.01 -11.31
N TYR A 255 9.19 -6.59 -12.22
CA TYR A 255 10.34 -5.77 -11.85
C TYR A 255 9.90 -4.48 -11.17
N TYR A 256 8.86 -3.82 -11.68
CA TYR A 256 8.37 -2.58 -11.10
C TYR A 256 7.69 -2.80 -9.74
N VAL A 257 7.06 -3.95 -9.53
CA VAL A 257 6.53 -4.32 -8.20
C VAL A 257 7.64 -4.60 -7.21
N GLU A 258 8.67 -5.37 -7.60
CA GLU A 258 9.85 -5.59 -6.77
C GLU A 258 10.53 -4.26 -6.40
N LEU A 259 10.68 -3.36 -7.39
CA LEU A 259 11.26 -2.03 -7.19
C LEU A 259 10.47 -1.24 -6.15
N GLU A 260 9.15 -1.22 -6.25
CA GLU A 260 8.28 -0.52 -5.30
C GLU A 260 8.32 -1.15 -3.90
N LEU A 261 8.26 -2.47 -3.80
CA LEU A 261 8.31 -3.18 -2.52
C LEU A 261 9.64 -2.93 -1.82
N LEU A 262 10.77 -3.04 -2.54
CA LEU A 262 12.09 -2.77 -1.96
C LEU A 262 12.24 -1.31 -1.54
N ARG A 263 11.58 -0.36 -2.21
CA ARG A 263 11.61 1.08 -1.85
C ARG A 263 10.87 1.36 -0.55
N SER A 264 9.75 0.69 -0.33
CA SER A 264 8.77 1.04 0.70
C SER A 264 8.82 0.15 1.95
N LEU A 265 9.35 -1.08 1.84
CA LEU A 265 9.39 -2.04 2.94
C LEU A 265 10.20 -1.56 4.14
N GLY A 266 11.26 -0.76 3.94
CA GLY A 266 12.00 -0.14 5.03
C GLY A 266 11.11 0.78 5.86
N GLN A 267 10.35 1.67 5.20
CA GLN A 267 9.39 2.54 5.88
C GLN A 267 8.23 1.75 6.50
N LEU A 268 7.76 0.68 5.83
CA LEU A 268 6.74 -0.20 6.40
C LEU A 268 7.24 -0.85 7.70
N ALA A 269 8.50 -1.27 7.75
CA ALA A 269 9.09 -1.85 8.96
C ALA A 269 9.08 -0.87 10.14
N VAL A 270 9.37 0.41 9.87
CA VAL A 270 9.30 1.50 10.84
C VAL A 270 7.86 1.72 11.30
N ASN A 271 6.93 1.90 10.36
CA ASN A 271 5.52 2.17 10.65
C ASN A 271 4.89 1.04 11.48
N VAL A 272 5.25 -0.21 11.16
CA VAL A 272 4.76 -1.42 11.82
C VAL A 272 5.48 -1.70 13.14
N LYS A 273 6.53 -0.93 13.49
CA LYS A 273 7.38 -1.14 14.67
C LYS A 273 7.87 -2.59 14.75
N LEU A 274 8.42 -3.09 13.63
CA LEU A 274 8.85 -4.48 13.55
C LEU A 274 9.87 -4.79 14.64
N ARG A 275 9.69 -5.95 15.28
CA ARG A 275 10.61 -6.42 16.31
C ARG A 275 11.82 -7.05 15.65
N SER A 276 12.93 -7.11 16.38
CA SER A 276 14.17 -7.76 15.94
C SER A 276 13.92 -9.15 15.34
N GLU A 277 13.05 -9.97 15.95
CA GLU A 277 12.70 -11.29 15.40
C GLU A 277 12.17 -11.28 13.96
N ASP A 278 11.39 -10.27 13.59
CA ASP A 278 10.82 -10.14 12.25
C ASP A 278 11.80 -9.47 11.29
N ILE A 279 12.53 -8.45 11.77
CA ILE A 279 13.61 -7.80 11.01
C ILE A 279 14.62 -8.85 10.54
N TRP A 280 15.05 -9.75 11.44
CA TRP A 280 16.00 -10.81 11.12
C TRP A 280 15.54 -11.76 10.02
N LYS A 281 14.23 -11.90 9.79
CA LYS A 281 13.68 -12.69 8.66
C LYS A 281 13.78 -11.93 7.33
N MET A 282 13.76 -10.60 7.38
CA MET A 282 13.89 -9.72 6.22
C MET A 282 15.34 -9.56 5.78
N LEU A 283 16.27 -9.37 6.72
CA LEU A 283 17.68 -9.02 6.40
C LEU A 283 18.35 -9.90 5.32
N PRO A 284 18.20 -11.24 5.30
CA PRO A 284 18.81 -12.05 4.26
C PRO A 284 18.43 -11.61 2.85
N ILE A 285 17.12 -11.44 2.58
CA ILE A 285 16.68 -11.13 1.22
C ILE A 285 17.15 -9.73 0.79
N PHE A 286 17.10 -8.74 1.68
CA PHE A 286 17.59 -7.39 1.38
C PHE A 286 19.10 -7.38 1.10
N ILE A 287 19.89 -8.05 1.94
CA ILE A 287 21.34 -8.12 1.72
C ILE A 287 21.65 -8.81 0.38
N PHE A 288 20.93 -9.88 0.03
CA PHE A 288 21.12 -10.52 -1.28
C PHE A 288 20.75 -9.61 -2.45
N TYR A 289 19.64 -8.88 -2.37
CA TYR A 289 19.32 -7.88 -3.40
C TYR A 289 20.40 -6.80 -3.50
N THR A 290 21.07 -6.43 -2.41
CA THR A 290 22.07 -5.36 -2.37
C THR A 290 23.41 -5.75 -3.03
N CYS A 291 23.80 -7.03 -3.02
CA CYS A 291 25.17 -7.44 -3.40
C CYS A 291 25.29 -8.66 -4.33
N SER A 292 24.19 -9.15 -4.92
CA SER A 292 24.22 -10.33 -5.80
C SER A 292 24.36 -9.98 -7.28
N LYS A 293 25.07 -10.85 -8.01
CA LYS A 293 25.18 -10.88 -9.47
C LYS A 293 23.79 -11.03 -10.11
N GLY A 294 23.60 -10.39 -11.25
CA GLY A 294 22.35 -10.47 -12.03
C GLY A 294 21.19 -9.65 -11.47
N ILE A 295 21.37 -8.96 -10.34
CA ILE A 295 20.41 -8.01 -9.80
C ILE A 295 20.70 -6.62 -10.38
N MET A 296 19.68 -5.98 -10.94
CA MET A 296 19.79 -4.63 -11.52
C MET A 296 20.06 -3.58 -10.45
N ILE A 297 20.89 -2.59 -10.77
CA ILE A 297 21.36 -1.57 -9.81
C ILE A 297 20.22 -0.82 -9.11
N ASP A 298 19.11 -0.53 -9.80
CA ASP A 298 17.94 0.16 -9.22
C ASP A 298 17.32 -0.65 -8.06
N LEU A 299 17.25 -1.98 -8.20
CA LEU A 299 16.74 -2.88 -7.14
C LEU A 299 17.72 -2.95 -5.97
N GLN A 300 19.03 -2.98 -6.26
CA GLN A 300 20.06 -2.98 -5.23
C GLN A 300 19.98 -1.70 -4.39
N ARG A 301 19.83 -0.54 -5.03
CA ARG A 301 19.70 0.77 -4.37
C ARG A 301 18.48 0.84 -3.47
N ASN A 302 17.30 0.47 -3.96
CA ASN A 302 16.10 0.47 -3.11
C ASN A 302 16.24 -0.48 -1.92
N SER A 303 16.91 -1.62 -2.13
CA SER A 303 17.20 -2.56 -1.04
C SER A 303 18.15 -1.97 0.00
N LEU A 304 19.22 -1.30 -0.44
CA LEU A 304 20.15 -0.57 0.42
C LEU A 304 19.42 0.52 1.22
N ASP A 305 18.61 1.37 0.56
CA ASP A 305 17.89 2.46 1.19
C ASP A 305 16.95 1.94 2.28
N SER A 306 16.24 0.83 2.02
CA SER A 306 15.43 0.17 3.04
C SER A 306 16.23 -0.36 4.22
N LEU A 307 17.42 -0.94 3.98
CA LEU A 307 18.31 -1.40 5.06
C LEU A 307 18.80 -0.22 5.91
N ILE A 308 19.13 0.92 5.28
CA ILE A 308 19.51 2.15 5.96
C ILE A 308 18.36 2.63 6.85
N ILE A 309 17.14 2.74 6.31
CA ILE A 309 15.95 3.16 7.07
C ILE A 309 15.70 2.23 8.26
N ILE A 310 15.77 0.91 8.07
CA ILE A 310 15.59 -0.08 9.15
C ILE A 310 16.68 0.12 10.21
N SER A 311 17.92 0.36 9.81
CA SER A 311 19.03 0.55 10.74
C SER A 311 18.88 1.84 11.56
N ASP A 312 18.44 2.93 10.94
CA ASP A 312 18.36 4.24 11.60
C ASP A 312 17.14 4.35 12.52
N GLN A 313 16.02 3.76 12.12
CA GLN A 313 14.72 4.05 12.72
C GLN A 313 14.08 2.85 13.41
N THR A 314 14.58 1.63 13.21
CA THR A 314 13.96 0.42 13.79
C THR A 314 14.92 -0.38 14.68
N ASP A 315 15.99 -0.94 14.13
CA ASP A 315 16.92 -1.80 14.88
C ASP A 315 18.33 -1.82 14.26
N TYR A 316 19.10 -0.78 14.58
CA TYR A 316 20.51 -0.63 14.22
C TYR A 316 21.33 -1.89 14.52
N TYR A 317 21.20 -2.44 15.74
CA TYR A 317 22.04 -3.54 16.20
C TYR A 317 21.77 -4.84 15.44
N SER A 318 20.51 -5.14 15.12
CA SER A 318 20.16 -6.29 14.31
C SER A 318 20.74 -6.20 12.89
N VAL A 319 20.63 -5.04 12.24
CA VAL A 319 21.23 -4.83 10.90
C VAL A 319 22.75 -4.95 10.97
N ARG A 320 23.39 -4.22 11.88
CA ARG A 320 24.86 -4.20 12.06
C ARG A 320 25.41 -5.60 12.27
N TYR A 321 24.81 -6.34 13.19
CA TYR A 321 25.29 -7.65 13.57
C TYR A 321 25.03 -8.71 12.49
N PHE A 322 23.90 -8.62 11.78
CA PHE A 322 23.65 -9.49 10.63
C PHE A 322 24.68 -9.26 9.51
N VAL A 323 25.00 -8.00 9.20
CA VAL A 323 26.04 -7.65 8.22
C VAL A 323 27.39 -8.20 8.67
N HIS A 324 27.76 -8.09 9.94
CA HIS A 324 28.99 -8.70 10.45
C HIS A 324 29.03 -10.22 10.23
N ILE A 325 27.96 -10.95 10.57
CA ILE A 325 27.89 -12.41 10.31
C ILE A 325 28.01 -12.70 8.81
N PHE A 326 27.37 -11.89 7.97
CA PHE A 326 27.42 -12.06 6.52
C PHE A 326 28.84 -11.86 5.97
N LEU A 327 29.55 -10.84 6.44
CA LEU A 327 30.95 -10.60 6.11
C LEU A 327 31.85 -11.75 6.57
N GLU A 328 31.74 -12.18 7.83
CA GLU A 328 32.50 -13.32 8.37
C GLU A 328 32.25 -14.60 7.57
N THR A 329 31.04 -14.77 7.01
CA THR A 329 30.66 -15.99 6.27
C THR A 329 31.10 -15.96 4.81
N PHE A 330 31.19 -14.79 4.16
CA PHE A 330 31.40 -14.70 2.70
C PHE A 330 32.60 -13.88 2.26
N TYR A 331 33.09 -13.01 3.13
CA TYR A 331 34.19 -12.10 2.87
C TYR A 331 35.16 -12.19 4.05
N GLU A 332 35.71 -13.39 4.29
CA GLU A 332 36.52 -13.74 5.47
C GLU A 332 37.66 -12.73 5.78
N ASN A 333 38.16 -12.02 4.77
CA ASN A 333 39.21 -10.99 4.94
C ASN A 333 38.69 -9.60 5.39
N GLU A 334 37.38 -9.36 5.30
CA GLU A 334 36.74 -8.05 5.50
C GLU A 334 36.03 -7.94 6.87
N GLU A 335 36.11 -8.96 7.73
CA GLU A 335 35.47 -8.98 9.05
C GLU A 335 35.91 -7.79 9.94
N SER A 336 37.17 -7.39 9.82
CA SER A 336 37.76 -6.29 10.59
C SER A 336 37.15 -4.91 10.29
N ILE A 337 36.43 -4.77 9.17
CA ILE A 337 35.78 -3.51 8.79
C ILE A 337 34.61 -3.17 9.72
N LEU A 338 34.01 -4.19 10.36
CA LEU A 338 32.84 -4.01 11.22
C LEU A 338 33.01 -4.72 12.58
N PRO A 339 33.82 -4.15 13.49
CA PRO A 339 34.11 -4.77 14.77
C PRO A 339 32.87 -4.84 15.68
N VAL A 340 32.73 -5.96 16.39
CA VAL A 340 31.58 -6.35 17.25
C VAL A 340 31.80 -5.96 18.73
N ASN A 341 32.97 -5.41 19.07
CA ASN A 341 33.50 -5.27 20.44
C ASN A 341 32.63 -4.45 21.44
N LYS A 342 31.50 -3.84 21.01
CA LYS A 342 30.59 -3.06 21.87
C LYS A 342 29.19 -3.70 22.11
N LEU A 343 28.92 -4.92 21.63
CA LEU A 343 27.60 -5.57 21.86
C LEU A 343 27.47 -6.16 23.28
N SER A 344 26.35 -5.89 23.94
CA SER A 344 26.04 -6.40 25.30
C SER A 344 25.87 -7.93 25.29
N ASP A 345 26.21 -8.61 26.40
CA ASP A 345 26.26 -10.07 26.42
C ASP A 345 24.90 -10.78 26.22
N GLN A 346 23.77 -10.10 26.50
CA GLN A 346 22.43 -10.60 26.16
C GLN A 346 22.14 -10.56 24.66
N SER A 347 22.61 -9.52 23.96
CA SER A 347 22.48 -9.43 22.49
C SER A 347 23.32 -10.50 21.80
N LYS A 348 24.49 -10.87 22.35
CA LYS A 348 25.31 -11.98 21.84
C LYS A 348 24.61 -13.35 21.95
N PHE A 349 23.85 -13.62 23.02
CA PHE A 349 23.25 -14.93 23.26
C PHE A 349 22.03 -15.24 22.36
N GLN A 350 21.12 -14.28 22.17
CA GLN A 350 20.00 -14.43 21.22
C GLN A 350 20.48 -14.62 19.77
N CYS A 351 21.69 -14.13 19.48
CA CYS A 351 22.33 -14.12 18.18
C CYS A 351 23.01 -15.44 17.78
N ILE A 352 23.52 -16.23 18.72
CA ILE A 352 24.20 -17.51 18.43
C ILE A 352 23.23 -18.55 17.84
N CYS A 353 22.00 -18.64 18.36
CA CYS A 353 20.97 -19.55 17.83
C CYS A 353 20.53 -19.19 16.40
N ARG A 354 20.55 -17.90 16.05
CA ARG A 354 20.14 -17.40 14.72
C ARG A 354 21.19 -17.65 13.64
N ARG A 355 22.46 -17.74 14.03
CA ARG A 355 23.61 -17.96 13.12
C ARG A 355 23.50 -19.23 12.27
N ARG A 356 22.96 -20.34 12.80
CA ARG A 356 22.82 -21.61 12.04
C ARG A 356 21.77 -21.56 10.93
N ASN A 357 20.61 -20.95 11.18
CA ASN A 357 19.54 -20.86 10.17
C ASN A 357 19.93 -19.90 9.05
N VAL A 358 20.60 -18.81 9.43
CA VAL A 358 21.12 -17.82 8.52
C VAL A 358 22.17 -18.44 7.59
N LYS A 359 23.14 -19.21 8.12
CA LYS A 359 24.16 -19.92 7.32
C LYS A 359 23.58 -20.82 6.21
N LYS A 360 22.50 -21.57 6.47
CA LYS A 360 21.87 -22.44 5.46
C LYS A 360 21.26 -21.69 4.28
N ILE A 361 20.54 -20.59 4.55
CA ILE A 361 19.99 -19.72 3.49
C ILE A 361 21.14 -19.08 2.73
N MET A 362 22.16 -18.68 3.48
CA MET A 362 23.35 -18.03 2.96
C MET A 362 24.18 -18.92 2.02
N GLU A 363 24.41 -20.18 2.38
CA GLU A 363 25.16 -21.16 1.56
C GLU A 363 24.54 -21.35 0.17
N LYS A 364 23.20 -21.32 0.06
CA LYS A 364 22.47 -21.45 -1.22
C LYS A 364 22.90 -20.40 -2.26
N TYR A 365 23.27 -19.20 -1.82
CA TYR A 365 23.51 -18.04 -2.69
C TYR A 365 24.97 -17.57 -2.73
N SER A 366 25.85 -18.21 -1.97
CA SER A 366 27.30 -17.93 -1.87
C SER A 366 27.99 -17.60 -3.21
N ASN A 367 27.79 -18.44 -4.23
CA ASN A 367 28.45 -18.31 -5.54
C ASN A 367 27.95 -17.11 -6.37
N LEU A 368 26.86 -16.48 -5.95
CA LEU A 368 26.20 -15.38 -6.66
C LEU A 368 26.61 -14.02 -6.16
N LEU A 369 27.36 -13.94 -5.06
CA LEU A 369 27.80 -12.66 -4.53
C LEU A 369 28.80 -12.00 -5.48
N LEU A 370 28.67 -10.69 -5.62
CA LEU A 370 29.68 -9.88 -6.29
C LEU A 370 30.94 -9.83 -5.41
N PRO A 371 32.15 -9.74 -6.01
CA PRO A 371 33.34 -9.39 -5.25
C PRO A 371 33.09 -8.13 -4.40
N PHE A 372 33.72 -8.05 -3.22
CA PHE A 372 33.46 -6.96 -2.28
C PHE A 372 33.82 -5.58 -2.85
N ASP A 373 34.88 -5.54 -3.66
CA ASP A 373 35.42 -4.38 -4.37
C ASP A 373 34.69 -4.06 -5.68
N HIS A 374 33.68 -4.84 -6.07
CA HIS A 374 32.95 -4.63 -7.30
C HIS A 374 32.09 -3.34 -7.22
N PRO A 375 32.06 -2.49 -8.27
CA PRO A 375 31.36 -1.20 -8.24
C PRO A 375 29.84 -1.31 -8.02
N ASN A 376 29.24 -2.43 -8.45
CA ASN A 376 27.83 -2.74 -8.21
C ASN A 376 27.61 -3.59 -6.95
N ASN A 377 28.57 -3.67 -6.02
CA ASN A 377 28.35 -4.26 -4.71
C ASN A 377 28.07 -3.16 -3.70
N LEU A 378 26.79 -2.85 -3.50
CA LEU A 378 26.38 -1.73 -2.65
C LEU A 378 26.49 -2.03 -1.15
N LEU A 379 26.98 -3.21 -0.76
CA LEU A 379 27.18 -3.57 0.64
C LEU A 379 28.19 -2.65 1.33
N TYR A 380 29.20 -2.18 0.59
CA TYR A 380 30.19 -1.23 1.13
C TYR A 380 29.55 0.09 1.59
N GLU A 381 28.53 0.58 0.87
CA GLU A 381 27.80 1.79 1.26
C GLU A 381 27.04 1.59 2.57
N LEU A 382 26.38 0.44 2.74
CA LEU A 382 25.72 0.08 4.00
C LEU A 382 26.72 0.01 5.15
N ILE A 383 27.89 -0.58 4.92
CA ILE A 383 28.95 -0.70 5.93
C ILE A 383 29.46 0.68 6.36
N LYS A 384 29.69 1.56 5.39
CA LYS A 384 30.10 2.94 5.65
C LYS A 384 29.06 3.67 6.51
N HIS A 385 27.77 3.51 6.19
CA HIS A 385 26.66 4.03 6.98
C HIS A 385 26.68 3.49 8.42
N LEU A 386 26.74 2.17 8.59
CA LEU A 386 26.74 1.53 9.90
C LEU A 386 27.95 1.92 10.77
N ASN A 387 29.10 2.23 10.17
CA ASN A 387 30.29 2.68 10.91
C ASN A 387 30.24 4.16 11.31
N HIS A 388 29.38 4.99 10.70
CA HIS A 388 29.26 6.40 11.09
C HIS A 388 28.65 6.60 12.48
N TYR A 389 27.88 5.63 12.97
CA TYR A 389 27.21 5.66 14.29
C TYR A 389 28.03 5.05 15.45
N CYS A 390 29.33 4.78 15.26
CA CYS A 390 30.20 4.06 16.21
C CYS A 390 31.07 4.92 17.13
#